data_AF-A0A2J5NBP0-F1
#
_entry.id   AF-A0A2J5NBP0-F1
#
_cell.length_a   1.000
_cell.length_b   1.000
_cell.length_c   1.000
_cell.angle_alpha   90.00
_cell.angle_beta   90.00
_cell.angle_gamma   90.00
#
_symmetry.space_group_name_H-M   'P 1'
#
loop_
_entity.id
_entity.type
_entity.pdbx_description
1 polymer ?
#
loop_
_entity_poly.entity_id
_entity_poly.type
_entity_poly.pdbx_seq_one_letter_code
_entity_poly.pdbx_strand_id
1 'polypeptide(L)'
;YMPTISLKDLDEAIYLPLMNKSLAEKLKAIHIYSDGYKIQEFSLDDFSIDTTIFEPHIPVEFTDEELADPWVRIRPSNFSSMFRISFFEKTPKRMFIPEQVENSLESRDVNNK
;
A
#
# COMPACT_ATOMS: atom_id res chain seq x y z
N TYR A 1 -18.31 -8.53 16.95
CA TYR A 1 -17.91 -8.25 15.55
C TYR A 1 -16.72 -7.33 15.62
N MET A 2 -15.52 -7.77 15.18
CA MET A 2 -14.37 -6.86 15.10
C MET A 2 -14.37 -6.20 13.72
N PRO A 3 -14.21 -4.87 13.62
CA PRO A 3 -14.07 -4.22 12.33
C PRO A 3 -12.79 -4.70 11.65
N THR A 4 -12.92 -5.22 10.43
CA THR A 4 -11.80 -5.58 9.57
C THR A 4 -11.79 -4.61 8.38
N ILE A 5 -10.67 -3.91 8.19
CA ILE A 5 -10.44 -3.09 7.00
C ILE A 5 -10.18 -4.04 5.83
N SER A 6 -10.99 -3.96 4.78
CA SER A 6 -10.77 -4.66 3.51
C SER A 6 -10.04 -3.77 2.51
N LEU A 7 -9.46 -4.37 1.48
CA LEU A 7 -8.82 -3.60 0.39
C LEU A 7 -9.80 -2.68 -0.34
N LYS A 8 -11.08 -3.05 -0.38
CA LYS A 8 -12.13 -2.20 -0.93
C LYS A 8 -12.31 -0.92 -0.11
N ASP A 9 -12.08 -0.99 1.20
CA ASP A 9 -12.17 0.19 2.08
C ASP A 9 -10.98 1.14 1.90
N LEU A 10 -9.90 0.68 1.26
CA LEU A 10 -8.71 1.47 0.92
C LEU A 10 -8.71 1.92 -0.56
N ASP A 11 -9.67 1.47 -1.36
CA ASP A 11 -9.84 1.96 -2.73
C ASP A 11 -10.21 3.43 -2.68
N GLU A 12 -9.62 4.23 -3.58
CA GLU A 12 -9.85 5.67 -3.64
C GLU A 12 -9.36 6.46 -2.40
N ALA A 13 -8.70 5.80 -1.46
CA ALA A 13 -8.17 6.43 -0.26
C ALA A 13 -7.02 7.40 -0.57
N ILE A 14 -6.93 8.45 0.23
CA ILE A 14 -5.81 9.39 0.22
C ILE A 14 -4.84 9.03 1.34
N TYR A 15 -3.54 9.11 1.06
CA TYR A 15 -2.52 8.87 2.06
C TYR A 15 -1.38 9.88 1.94
N LEU A 16 -0.69 10.12 3.06
CA LEU A 16 0.42 11.03 3.17
C LEU A 16 1.51 10.38 4.03
N PRO A 17 2.63 9.92 3.43
CA PRO A 17 3.76 9.40 4.19
C PRO A 17 4.38 10.51 5.05
N LEU A 18 4.64 10.16 6.31
CA LEU A 18 5.32 10.99 7.29
C LEU A 18 6.52 10.19 7.80
N MET A 19 7.70 10.79 7.79
CA MET A 19 8.92 10.12 8.26
C MET A 19 9.99 11.12 8.67
N ASN A 20 11.03 10.64 9.33
CA ASN A 20 12.23 11.41 9.68
C ASN A 20 13.02 11.82 8.43
N LYS A 21 13.60 13.03 8.46
CA LYS A 21 14.28 13.66 7.33
C LYS A 21 15.44 12.83 6.81
N SER A 22 16.28 12.29 7.68
CA SER A 22 17.44 11.49 7.25
C SER A 22 17.03 10.21 6.53
N LEU A 23 15.83 9.70 6.78
CA LEU A 23 15.26 8.56 6.07
C LEU A 23 14.58 9.01 4.77
N ALA A 24 13.89 10.16 4.79
CA ALA A 24 13.27 10.74 3.60
C ALA A 24 14.31 11.05 2.50
N GLU A 25 15.48 11.58 2.85
CA GLU A 25 16.56 11.85 1.89
C GLU A 25 17.13 10.59 1.22
N LYS A 26 16.88 9.41 1.82
CA LYS A 26 17.31 8.10 1.27
C LYS A 26 16.20 7.41 0.49
N LEU A 27 14.99 8.00 0.43
CA LEU A 27 13.83 7.44 -0.25
C LEU A 27 14.08 7.39 -1.75
N LYS A 28 13.99 6.22 -2.37
CA LYS A 28 14.17 6.03 -3.82
C LYS A 28 12.84 5.84 -4.56
N ALA A 29 11.92 5.12 -3.93
CA ALA A 29 10.59 4.87 -4.45
C ALA A 29 9.67 4.45 -3.30
N ILE A 30 8.36 4.63 -3.49
CA ILE A 30 7.31 4.08 -2.64
C ILE A 30 6.57 3.02 -3.45
N HIS A 31 6.58 1.78 -2.98
CA HIS A 31 5.82 0.69 -3.59
C HIS A 31 4.64 0.29 -2.71
N ILE A 32 3.45 0.21 -3.29
CA ILE A 32 2.26 -0.31 -2.63
C ILE A 32 2.02 -1.72 -3.15
N TYR A 33 1.99 -2.68 -2.22
CA TYR A 33 1.66 -4.07 -2.51
C TYR A 33 0.36 -4.46 -1.84
N SER A 34 -0.40 -5.33 -2.52
CA SER A 34 -1.64 -5.91 -2.01
C SER A 34 -1.81 -7.32 -2.55
N ASP A 35 -2.20 -8.28 -1.69
CA ASP A 35 -2.39 -9.69 -2.05
C ASP A 35 -1.25 -10.30 -2.88
N GLY A 36 0.00 -9.88 -2.61
CA GLY A 36 1.20 -10.35 -3.32
C GLY A 36 1.49 -9.64 -4.66
N TYR A 37 0.70 -8.66 -5.06
CA TYR A 37 0.88 -7.89 -6.31
C TYR A 37 1.38 -6.47 -6.03
N LYS A 38 2.30 -5.97 -6.87
CA LYS A 38 2.65 -4.53 -6.88
C LYS A 38 1.50 -3.78 -7.54
N ILE A 39 0.85 -2.91 -6.79
CA ILE A 39 -0.29 -2.12 -7.24
C ILE A 39 0.15 -0.76 -7.76
N GLN A 40 1.09 -0.13 -7.05
CA GLN A 40 1.53 1.23 -7.36
C GLN A 40 3.00 1.42 -7.03
N GLU A 41 3.65 2.26 -7.84
CA GLU A 41 4.99 2.78 -7.61
C GLU A 41 4.96 4.30 -7.74
N PHE A 42 5.65 4.98 -6.83
CA PHE A 42 5.98 6.40 -6.93
C PHE A 42 7.50 6.53 -6.90
N SER A 43 8.08 6.98 -8.00
CA SER A 43 9.50 7.28 -8.15
C SER A 43 9.83 8.66 -7.60
N LEU A 44 11.12 9.03 -7.56
CA LEU A 44 11.58 10.34 -7.10
C LEU A 44 10.92 11.52 -7.85
N ASP A 45 10.59 11.34 -9.12
CA ASP A 45 9.96 12.38 -9.92
C ASP A 45 8.46 12.55 -9.57
N ASP A 46 7.87 11.56 -8.91
CA ASP A 46 6.47 11.55 -8.53
C ASP A 46 6.22 12.23 -7.18
N PHE A 47 7.26 12.59 -6.42
CA PHE A 47 7.11 13.20 -5.11
C PHE A 47 8.19 14.22 -4.73
N SER A 48 7.93 14.99 -3.68
CA SER A 48 8.82 15.97 -3.08
C SER A 48 8.82 15.83 -1.55
N ILE A 49 9.94 16.18 -0.93
CA ILE A 49 10.08 16.20 0.54
C ILE A 49 9.65 17.59 1.04
N ASP A 50 8.56 17.65 1.78
CA ASP A 50 8.11 18.83 2.50
C ASP A 50 8.95 19.00 3.77
N THR A 51 9.84 19.98 3.76
CA THR A 51 10.77 20.30 4.85
C THR A 51 10.18 21.21 5.94
N THR A 52 8.87 21.49 5.88
CA THR A 52 8.20 22.26 6.93
C THR A 52 8.11 21.47 8.23
N ILE A 53 8.44 22.13 9.35
CA ILE A 53 8.38 21.53 10.69
C ILE A 53 6.92 21.16 11.00
N PHE A 54 6.70 19.94 11.50
CA PHE A 54 5.40 19.40 11.87
C PHE A 54 5.53 18.43 13.05
N GLU A 55 4.54 18.44 13.95
CA GLU A 55 4.48 17.55 15.11
C GLU A 55 3.39 16.50 14.91
N PRO A 56 3.75 15.23 14.64
CA PRO A 56 2.78 14.16 14.38
C PRO A 56 2.12 13.67 15.67
N HIS A 57 0.82 13.34 15.61
CA HIS A 57 0.03 12.80 16.73
C HIS A 57 -0.35 11.32 16.50
N ILE A 58 0.56 10.35 16.61
CA ILE A 58 0.25 8.88 16.60
C ILE A 58 1.40 8.13 17.31
N PRO A 59 1.19 7.07 18.13
CA PRO A 59 2.21 6.73 19.11
C PRO A 59 3.46 6.21 18.39
N VAL A 60 4.58 6.86 18.66
CA VAL A 60 5.89 6.30 18.36
C VAL A 60 6.83 6.66 19.50
N GLU A 61 7.40 5.64 20.14
CA GLU A 61 8.49 5.83 21.10
C GLU A 61 9.80 5.69 20.34
N PHE A 62 10.51 6.81 20.24
CA PHE A 62 11.77 6.96 19.53
C PHE A 62 12.90 7.16 20.53
N THR A 63 14.10 6.73 20.14
CA THR A 63 15.33 7.09 20.86
C THR A 63 15.56 8.60 20.82
N ASP A 64 16.32 9.15 21.77
CA ASP A 64 16.62 10.59 21.81
C ASP A 64 17.29 11.10 20.52
N GLU A 65 18.07 10.24 19.85
CA GLU A 65 18.70 10.52 18.55
C GLU A 65 17.67 10.55 17.41
N GLU A 66 16.69 9.66 17.42
CA GLU A 66 15.58 9.64 16.45
C GLU A 66 14.60 10.81 16.65
N LEU A 67 14.40 11.24 17.90
CA LEU A 67 13.61 12.43 18.24
C LEU A 67 14.26 13.74 17.74
N ALA A 68 15.58 13.76 17.60
CA ALA A 68 16.32 14.92 17.10
C ALA A 68 16.22 15.07 15.56
N ASP A 69 15.83 14.00 14.84
CA ASP A 69 15.66 14.04 13.38
C ASP A 69 14.29 14.65 13.02
N PRO A 70 14.24 15.79 12.29
CA PRO A 70 12.98 16.45 11.99
C PRO A 70 12.04 15.58 11.14
N TRP A 71 10.75 15.66 11.45
CA TRP A 71 9.69 15.02 10.68
C TRP A 71 9.39 15.81 9.41
N VAL A 72 9.30 15.09 8.29
CA VAL A 72 8.97 15.63 6.97
C VAL A 72 7.82 14.85 6.35
N ARG A 73 7.13 15.50 5.41
CA ARG A 73 6.00 14.90 4.69
C ARG A 73 6.43 14.62 3.26
N ILE A 74 6.04 13.50 2.70
CA ILE A 74 6.29 13.20 1.29
C ILE A 74 5.03 13.59 0.49
N ARG A 75 5.14 14.53 -0.45
CA ARG A 75 4.00 15.00 -1.25
C ARG A 75 4.14 14.65 -2.72
N PRO A 76 3.04 14.39 -3.45
CA PRO A 76 3.10 14.28 -4.90
C PRO A 76 3.70 15.53 -5.57
N SER A 77 4.44 15.35 -6.66
CA SER A 77 5.03 16.45 -7.43
C SER A 77 4.01 17.20 -8.32
N ASN A 78 2.82 16.62 -8.53
CA ASN A 78 1.82 17.06 -9.49
C ASN A 78 0.79 18.09 -8.95
N PHE A 79 1.21 18.99 -8.05
CA PHE A 79 0.35 19.96 -7.36
C PHE A 79 -0.77 19.36 -6.49
N SER A 80 -0.83 18.03 -6.33
CA SER A 80 -1.71 17.39 -5.35
C SER A 80 -1.14 17.53 -3.94
N SER A 81 -2.02 17.67 -2.95
CA SER A 81 -1.63 17.72 -1.54
C SER A 81 -1.32 16.34 -0.95
N MET A 82 -1.86 15.26 -1.55
CA MET A 82 -1.79 13.89 -1.03
C MET A 82 -1.76 12.86 -2.15
N PHE A 83 -1.22 11.69 -1.87
CA PHE A 83 -1.28 10.55 -2.79
C PHE A 83 -2.67 9.93 -2.76
N ARG A 84 -3.07 9.36 -3.90
CA ARG A 84 -4.33 8.66 -4.06
C ARG A 84 -4.06 7.21 -4.46
N ILE A 85 -4.79 6.30 -3.84
CA ILE A 85 -4.81 4.89 -4.23
C ILE A 85 -6.02 4.67 -5.14
N SER A 86 -5.83 3.95 -6.24
CA SER A 86 -6.93 3.51 -7.13
C SER A 86 -6.79 2.01 -7.36
N PHE A 87 -7.15 1.18 -6.37
CA PHE A 87 -7.00 -0.27 -6.48
C PHE A 87 -7.88 -0.84 -7.59
N PHE A 88 -9.14 -0.42 -7.69
CA PHE A 88 -10.07 -0.97 -8.68
C PHE A 88 -9.61 -0.74 -10.13
N GLU A 89 -9.02 0.43 -10.39
CA GLU A 89 -8.51 0.79 -11.72
C GLU A 89 -7.22 0.04 -12.07
N LYS A 90 -6.36 -0.21 -11.07
CA LYS A 90 -5.01 -0.80 -11.28
C LYS A 90 -4.97 -2.31 -11.10
N THR A 91 -5.97 -2.89 -10.43
CA THR A 91 -6.07 -4.34 -10.23
C THR A 91 -6.40 -5.01 -11.57
N PRO A 92 -5.58 -5.98 -12.03
CA PRO A 92 -5.87 -6.71 -13.26
C PRO A 92 -7.25 -7.36 -13.22
N LYS A 93 -8.10 -7.00 -14.18
CA LYS A 93 -9.43 -7.60 -14.32
C LYS A 93 -9.30 -8.97 -14.97
N ARG A 94 -9.96 -9.96 -14.39
CA ARG A 94 -9.98 -11.33 -14.94
C ARG A 94 -10.76 -11.32 -16.26
N MET A 95 -10.04 -11.38 -17.37
CA MET A 95 -10.65 -11.34 -18.72
C MET A 95 -11.25 -12.68 -19.15
N PHE A 96 -10.90 -13.77 -18.44
CA PHE A 96 -11.31 -15.13 -18.78
C PHE A 96 -11.91 -15.82 -17.57
N ILE A 97 -13.02 -16.52 -17.78
CA ILE A 97 -13.60 -17.42 -16.81
C ILE A 97 -12.74 -18.69 -16.80
N PRO A 98 -12.19 -19.12 -15.65
CA PRO A 98 -11.43 -20.35 -15.58
C PRO A 98 -12.34 -21.54 -15.94
N GLU A 99 -11.90 -22.35 -16.90
CA GLU A 99 -12.54 -23.64 -17.17
C GLU A 99 -12.10 -24.61 -16.08
N GLN A 100 -13.06 -25.10 -15.31
CA GLN A 100 -12.79 -26.10 -14.28
C GLN A 100 -12.48 -27.43 -14.97
N VAL A 101 -11.24 -27.88 -14.85
CA VAL A 101 -10.84 -29.20 -15.34
C VAL A 101 -11.52 -30.26 -14.46
N GLU A 102 -12.08 -31.29 -15.10
CA GLU A 102 -12.73 -32.39 -14.38
C GLU A 102 -11.75 -33.08 -13.42
N ASN A 103 -12.21 -33.32 -12.20
CA ASN A 103 -11.45 -34.11 -11.23
C ASN A 103 -11.52 -35.58 -11.63
N SER A 104 -10.48 -36.05 -12.32
CA SER A 104 -10.34 -37.43 -12.81
C SER A 104 -10.36 -38.51 -11.71
N LEU A 105 -10.32 -38.12 -10.43
CA LEU A 105 -10.25 -39.01 -9.27
C LEU A 105 -11.53 -39.06 -8.42
N GLU A 106 -12.59 -38.29 -8.75
CA GLU A 106 -13.83 -38.26 -7.95
C GLU A 106 -14.71 -39.52 -8.07
N SER A 107 -14.33 -40.50 -8.91
CA SER A 107 -15.10 -41.72 -9.15
C SER A 107 -14.76 -42.92 -8.23
N ARG A 108 -13.92 -42.75 -7.20
CA ARG A 108 -13.37 -43.90 -6.44
C ARG A 108 -14.21 -44.42 -5.27
N ASP A 109 -15.32 -43.80 -4.89
CA ASP A 109 -16.05 -44.17 -3.65
C ASP A 109 -17.49 -44.71 -3.84
N VAL A 110 -17.81 -45.37 -4.96
CA VAL A 110 -19.15 -45.98 -5.16
C VAL A 110 -19.18 -47.51 -4.93
N ASN A 111 -18.04 -48.20 -4.85
CA ASN A 111 -18.00 -49.68 -4.79
C ASN A 111 -17.33 -50.26 -3.54
N ASN A 112 -17.74 -49.82 -2.35
CA ASN A 112 -17.53 -50.58 -1.11
C ASN A 112 -18.84 -50.66 -0.32
N LYS A 113 -19.71 -51.58 -0.73
CA LYS A 113 -20.81 -52.13 0.08
C LYS A 113 -20.73 -53.65 0.04
#